data_AF-A0A7X5CA03-F1
#
_entry.id   AF-A0A7X5CA03-F1
#
_cell.length_a   1.000
_cell.length_b   1.000
_cell.length_c   1.000
_cell.angle_alpha   90.00
_cell.angle_beta   90.00
_cell.angle_gamma   90.00
#
_symmetry.space_group_name_H-M   'P 1'
#
loop_
_entity.id
_entity.type
_entity.pdbx_description
1 polymer ?
#
loop_
_entity_poly.entity_id
_entity_poly.type
_entity_poly.pdbx_seq_one_letter_code
_entity_poly.pdbx_strand_id
1 'polypeptide(L)'
;MKQKIQRFMTGRYGADQLGQLLMGISVVFLFISLFTRLDIFYILALGLMGYEYYRMMSRQIERRYQENQKFMNGRYHLAVKWNKKKEHLKQSKIYHFYKCPSCRQKVRVPKGKGKICITCPKCKTEFIKKS
;
A
#
# COMPACT_ATOMS: atom_id res chain seq x y z
N MET A 1 21.06 -1.67 -32.34
CA MET A 1 19.62 -1.29 -32.23
C MET A 1 19.27 -0.62 -30.91
N LYS A 2 19.68 -1.17 -29.74
CA LYS A 2 19.42 -0.58 -28.41
C LYS A 2 19.82 0.90 -28.27
N GLN A 3 20.97 1.31 -28.82
CA GLN A 3 21.43 2.70 -28.79
C GLN A 3 20.55 3.67 -29.61
N LYS A 4 19.92 3.21 -30.71
CA LYS A 4 18.99 4.03 -31.50
C LYS A 4 17.71 4.30 -30.72
N ILE A 5 17.21 3.28 -30.00
CA ILE A 5 16.03 3.39 -29.14
C ILE A 5 16.32 4.30 -27.94
N GLN A 6 17.48 4.18 -27.31
CA GLN A 6 17.89 5.06 -26.20
C GLN A 6 18.02 6.52 -26.63
N ARG A 7 18.62 6.80 -27.80
CA ARG A 7 18.68 8.15 -28.39
C ARG A 7 17.28 8.70 -28.69
N PHE A 8 16.36 7.86 -29.15
CA PHE A 8 14.96 8.27 -29.32
C PHE A 8 14.28 8.54 -27.97
N MET A 9 14.54 7.76 -26.92
CA MET A 9 13.96 8.01 -25.58
C MET A 9 14.60 9.18 -24.83
N THR A 10 15.70 9.74 -25.34
CA THR A 10 16.38 10.88 -24.73
C THR A 10 15.47 12.11 -24.78
N GLY A 11 15.14 12.67 -23.61
CA GLY A 11 14.21 13.81 -23.49
C GLY A 11 12.72 13.44 -23.39
N ARG A 12 12.38 12.15 -23.23
CA ARG A 12 11.03 11.67 -22.91
C ARG A 12 10.99 11.09 -21.50
N TYR A 13 9.81 11.08 -20.89
CA TYR A 13 9.64 10.62 -19.51
C TYR A 13 9.93 9.11 -19.33
N GLY A 14 9.48 8.27 -20.27
CA GLY A 14 9.67 6.82 -20.18
C GLY A 14 8.66 6.12 -19.27
N ALA A 15 8.98 4.89 -18.87
CA ALA A 15 8.09 4.05 -18.08
C ALA A 15 8.21 4.35 -16.57
N ASP A 16 7.07 4.58 -15.92
CA ASP A 16 6.98 4.92 -14.49
C ASP A 16 6.06 3.98 -13.70
N GLN A 17 6.09 4.05 -12.37
CA GLN A 17 5.30 3.15 -11.50
C GLN A 17 3.79 3.39 -11.59
N LEU A 18 3.36 4.64 -11.74
CA LEU A 18 1.95 4.93 -12.01
C LEU A 18 1.54 4.40 -13.39
N GLY A 19 2.40 4.54 -14.40
CA GLY A 19 2.22 3.95 -15.74
C GLY A 19 2.12 2.41 -15.68
N GLN A 20 2.99 1.74 -14.94
CA GLN A 20 2.93 0.29 -14.75
C GLN A 20 1.64 -0.17 -14.07
N LEU A 21 1.14 0.60 -13.10
CA LEU A 21 -0.14 0.31 -12.45
C LEU A 21 -1.30 0.48 -13.43
N LEU A 22 -1.32 1.57 -14.21
CA LEU A 22 -2.32 1.78 -15.24
C LEU A 22 -2.27 0.64 -16.27
N MET A 23 -1.08 0.21 -16.72
CA MET A 23 -0.93 -0.89 -17.67
C MET A 23 -1.53 -2.18 -17.10
N GLY A 24 -1.25 -2.46 -15.82
CA GLY A 24 -1.83 -3.59 -15.11
C GLY A 24 -3.36 -3.52 -15.05
N ILE A 25 -3.93 -2.34 -14.78
CA ILE A 25 -5.40 -2.13 -14.78
C ILE A 25 -5.97 -2.36 -16.17
N SER A 26 -5.33 -1.82 -17.21
CA SER A 26 -5.72 -2.00 -18.61
C SER A 26 -5.78 -3.47 -18.99
N VAL A 27 -4.75 -4.24 -18.63
CA VAL A 27 -4.71 -5.69 -18.84
C VAL A 27 -5.82 -6.41 -18.07
N VAL A 28 -6.08 -6.04 -16.81
CA VAL A 28 -7.18 -6.62 -16.02
C VAL A 28 -8.54 -6.32 -16.66
N PHE A 29 -8.77 -5.10 -17.15
CA PHE A 29 -10.00 -4.75 -17.87
C PHE A 29 -10.15 -5.51 -19.19
N LEU A 30 -9.06 -5.75 -19.93
CA LEU A 30 -9.09 -6.63 -21.09
C LEU A 30 -9.49 -8.05 -20.68
N PHE A 31 -8.90 -8.61 -19.62
CA PHE A 31 -9.31 -9.93 -19.13
C PHE A 31 -10.78 -9.97 -18.72
N ILE A 32 -11.28 -8.97 -18.00
CA ILE A 32 -12.69 -8.89 -17.61
C ILE A 32 -13.60 -8.79 -18.85
N SER A 33 -13.20 -8.03 -19.87
CA SER A 33 -13.95 -7.93 -21.12
C SER A 33 -14.04 -9.26 -21.88
N LEU A 34 -13.10 -10.19 -21.68
CA LEU A 34 -13.21 -11.54 -22.26
C LEU A 34 -14.32 -12.37 -21.61
N PHE A 35 -14.55 -12.18 -20.30
CA PHE A 35 -15.60 -12.89 -19.57
C PHE A 35 -16.94 -12.15 -19.59
N THR A 36 -16.94 -10.86 -19.91
CA THR A 36 -18.13 -10.00 -19.84
C THR A 36 -18.44 -9.46 -21.23
N ARG A 37 -19.66 -9.66 -21.76
CA ARG A 37 -20.10 -9.09 -23.06
C ARG A 37 -20.28 -7.56 -23.06
N LEU A 38 -19.66 -6.87 -22.12
CA LEU A 38 -19.76 -5.42 -21.96
C LEU A 38 -18.56 -4.77 -22.64
N ASP A 39 -18.77 -4.24 -23.86
CA ASP A 39 -17.75 -3.53 -24.64
C ASP A 39 -17.16 -2.30 -23.93
N ILE A 40 -17.85 -1.80 -22.90
CA ILE A 40 -17.39 -0.66 -22.10
C ILE A 40 -16.02 -0.94 -21.47
N PHE A 41 -15.78 -2.15 -20.96
CA PHE A 41 -14.47 -2.49 -20.37
C PHE A 41 -13.35 -2.54 -21.40
N TYR A 42 -13.67 -2.97 -22.62
CA TYR A 42 -12.72 -2.98 -23.73
C TYR A 42 -12.34 -1.56 -24.17
N ILE A 43 -13.33 -0.69 -24.35
CA ILE A 43 -13.11 0.73 -24.69
C ILE A 43 -12.30 1.43 -23.59
N LEU A 44 -12.64 1.18 -22.32
CA LEU A 44 -11.89 1.73 -21.19
C LEU A 44 -10.43 1.24 -21.17
N ALA A 45 -10.19 -0.05 -21.42
CA ALA A 45 -8.84 -0.59 -21.46
C ALA A 45 -8.01 0.02 -22.59
N LEU A 46 -8.58 0.15 -23.79
CA LEU A 46 -7.91 0.83 -24.91
C LEU A 46 -7.63 2.30 -24.61
N GLY A 47 -8.57 3.00 -23.97
CA GLY A 47 -8.40 4.40 -23.56
C GLY A 47 -7.27 4.57 -22.55
N LEU A 48 -7.18 3.68 -21.55
CA LEU A 48 -6.11 3.68 -20.56
C LEU A 48 -4.75 3.38 -21.18
N MET A 49 -4.65 2.36 -22.04
CA MET A 49 -3.43 2.06 -22.79
C MET A 49 -2.98 3.26 -23.63
N GLY A 50 -3.89 3.88 -24.39
CA GLY A 50 -3.60 5.07 -25.19
C GLY A 50 -3.08 6.24 -24.35
N TYR A 51 -3.69 6.47 -23.18
CA TYR A 51 -3.26 7.50 -22.25
C TYR A 51 -1.86 7.25 -21.68
N GLU A 52 -1.53 6.02 -21.34
CA GLU A 52 -0.18 5.66 -20.87
C GLU A 52 0.88 5.86 -21.95
N TYR A 53 0.59 5.47 -23.19
CA TYR A 53 1.48 5.73 -24.32
C TYR A 53 1.72 7.22 -24.53
N TYR A 54 0.66 8.03 -24.47
CA TYR A 54 0.77 9.48 -24.51
C TYR A 54 1.64 10.02 -23.36
N ARG A 55 1.45 9.52 -22.14
CA ARG A 55 2.23 9.91 -20.95
C ARG A 55 3.70 9.53 -21.08
N MET A 56 4.00 8.34 -21.59
CA MET A 56 5.36 7.86 -21.82
C MET A 56 6.09 8.72 -22.86
N MET A 57 5.39 9.16 -23.90
CA MET A 57 5.91 10.02 -24.96
C MET A 57 5.91 11.51 -24.62
N SER A 58 5.35 11.91 -23.48
CA SER A 58 5.30 13.31 -23.05
C SER A 58 6.70 13.87 -22.81
N ARG A 59 6.92 15.10 -23.28
CA ARG A 59 8.16 15.87 -23.06
C ARG A 59 8.17 16.62 -21.72
N GLN A 60 7.04 16.70 -21.01
CA GLN A 60 6.92 17.41 -19.73
C GLN A 60 7.36 16.53 -18.55
N ILE A 61 8.66 16.17 -18.51
CA ILE A 61 9.25 15.22 -17.56
C ILE A 61 8.97 15.62 -16.10
N GLU A 62 9.20 16.88 -15.73
CA GLU A 62 9.06 17.35 -14.34
C GLU A 62 7.63 17.21 -13.81
N ARG A 63 6.63 17.61 -14.60
CA ARG A 63 5.22 17.50 -14.21
C ARG A 63 4.80 16.04 -14.01
N ARG A 64 5.21 15.16 -14.94
CA ARG A 64 4.92 13.72 -14.85
C ARG A 64 5.65 13.06 -13.67
N TYR A 65 6.86 13.53 -13.35
CA TYR A 65 7.63 13.07 -12.20
C TYR A 65 6.93 13.45 -10.88
N GLN A 66 6.45 14.69 -10.75
CA GLN A 66 5.71 15.13 -9.56
C GLN A 66 4.43 14.31 -9.35
N GLU A 67 3.69 13.98 -10.42
CA GLU A 67 2.53 13.10 -10.36
C GLU A 67 2.89 11.70 -9.83
N ASN A 68 3.96 11.10 -10.38
CA ASN A 68 4.42 9.79 -9.92
C ASN A 68 4.90 9.82 -8.47
N GLN A 69 5.57 10.90 -8.04
CA GLN A 69 6.00 11.06 -6.66
C GLN A 69 4.81 11.17 -5.69
N LYS A 70 3.76 11.92 -6.04
CA LYS A 70 2.52 11.96 -5.25
C LYS A 70 1.87 10.59 -5.12
N PHE A 71 1.78 9.85 -6.23
CA PHE A 71 1.28 8.48 -6.24
C PHE A 71 2.11 7.57 -5.33
N MET A 72 3.43 7.64 -5.43
CA MET A 72 4.34 6.81 -4.63
C MET A 72 4.28 7.13 -3.14
N ASN A 73 4.21 8.40 -2.77
CA ASN A 73 4.03 8.81 -1.37
C ASN A 73 2.69 8.31 -0.82
N GLY A 74 1.61 8.41 -1.58
CA GLY A 74 0.30 7.87 -1.20
C GLY A 74 0.34 6.35 -1.02
N ARG A 75 0.92 5.63 -1.99
CA ARG A 75 1.09 4.17 -1.95
C ARG A 75 1.93 3.73 -0.76
N TYR A 76 3.00 4.45 -0.45
CA TYR A 76 3.85 4.19 0.70
C TYR A 76 3.08 4.37 2.01
N HIS A 77 2.33 5.47 2.18
CA HIS A 77 1.52 5.67 3.39
C HIS A 77 0.45 4.59 3.59
N LEU A 78 -0.20 4.15 2.51
CA LEU A 78 -1.14 3.04 2.56
C LEU A 78 -0.44 1.72 2.96
N ALA A 79 0.71 1.43 2.37
CA ALA A 79 1.50 0.24 2.70
C ALA A 79 1.96 0.24 4.17
N VAL A 80 2.42 1.39 4.69
CA VAL A 80 2.82 1.53 6.11
C VAL A 80 1.62 1.32 7.04
N LYS A 81 0.46 1.92 6.74
CA LYS A 81 -0.77 1.71 7.52
C LYS A 81 -1.21 0.24 7.51
N TRP A 82 -1.13 -0.40 6.34
CA TRP A 82 -1.47 -1.82 6.19
C TRP A 82 -0.51 -2.72 6.97
N ASN A 83 0.80 -2.49 6.87
CA ASN A 83 1.80 -3.23 7.63
C ASN A 83 1.60 -3.05 9.14
N LYS A 84 1.35 -1.82 9.61
CA LYS A 84 1.03 -1.57 11.02
C LYS A 84 -0.23 -2.32 11.47
N LYS A 85 -1.27 -2.38 10.64
CA LYS A 85 -2.49 -3.16 10.92
C LYS A 85 -2.20 -4.66 10.96
N LYS A 86 -1.43 -5.19 10.00
CA LYS A 86 -1.02 -6.59 9.93
C LYS A 86 -0.22 -6.99 11.17
N GLU A 87 0.75 -6.18 11.55
CA GLU A 87 1.56 -6.40 12.76
C GLU A 87 0.73 -6.31 14.03
N HIS A 88 -0.21 -5.36 14.12
CA HIS A 88 -1.14 -5.30 15.25
C HIS A 88 -2.05 -6.53 15.33
N LEU A 89 -2.53 -7.04 14.19
CA LEU A 89 -3.32 -8.27 14.14
C LEU A 89 -2.51 -9.49 14.58
N LYS A 90 -1.26 -9.61 14.15
CA LYS A 90 -0.35 -10.66 14.64
C LYS A 90 -0.12 -10.55 16.15
N GLN A 91 0.18 -9.35 16.65
CA GLN A 91 0.39 -9.11 18.07
C GLN A 91 -0.87 -9.36 18.90
N SER A 92 -2.06 -9.04 18.37
CA SER A 92 -3.35 -9.32 19.03
C SER A 92 -3.65 -10.82 19.16
N LYS A 93 -3.01 -11.69 18.36
CA LYS A 93 -3.13 -13.15 18.54
C LYS A 93 -2.28 -13.64 19.71
N ILE A 94 -1.10 -13.04 19.93
CA ILE A 94 -0.11 -13.50 20.92
C ILE A 94 -0.26 -12.77 22.26
N TYR A 95 -0.73 -11.53 22.24
CA TYR A 95 -0.80 -10.65 23.40
C TYR A 95 -2.20 -10.03 23.59
N HIS A 96 -2.62 -9.87 24.85
CA HIS A 96 -3.63 -8.93 25.28
C HIS A 96 -3.01 -7.59 25.64
N PHE A 97 -3.73 -6.50 25.34
CA PHE A 97 -3.35 -5.14 25.70
C PHE A 97 -4.26 -4.64 26.80
N TYR A 98 -3.74 -4.54 28.03
CA TYR A 98 -4.47 -4.00 29.16
C TYR A 98 -4.08 -2.55 29.41
N LYS A 99 -5.02 -1.75 29.94
CA LYS A 99 -4.71 -0.42 30.47
C LYS A 99 -4.49 -0.54 31.98
N CYS A 100 -3.40 0.05 32.47
CA CYS A 100 -3.17 0.16 33.91
C CYS A 100 -4.30 0.99 34.57
N PRO A 101 -4.85 0.58 35.73
CA PRO A 101 -5.91 1.32 36.41
C PRO A 101 -5.44 2.68 36.96
N SER A 102 -4.17 2.79 37.37
CA SER A 102 -3.61 4.01 37.96
C SER A 102 -3.14 5.00 36.88
N CYS A 103 -2.19 4.61 36.03
CA CYS A 103 -1.57 5.53 35.07
C CYS A 103 -2.12 5.45 33.63
N ARG A 104 -3.09 4.55 33.37
CA ARG A 104 -3.70 4.32 32.04
C ARG A 104 -2.74 3.90 30.92
N GLN A 105 -1.48 3.60 31.25
CA GLN A 105 -0.49 3.08 30.30
C GLN A 105 -0.96 1.73 29.72
N LYS A 106 -0.81 1.55 28.40
CA LYS A 106 -1.07 0.26 27.74
C LYS A 106 0.10 -0.71 28.03
N VAL A 107 -0.21 -1.84 28.64
CA VAL A 107 0.73 -2.92 28.93
C VAL A 107 0.42 -4.11 28.04
N ARG A 108 1.45 -4.68 27.42
CA ARG A 108 1.36 -5.87 26.58
C ARG A 108 1.55 -7.11 27.46
N VAL A 109 0.65 -8.06 27.35
CA VAL A 109 0.61 -9.25 28.21
C VAL A 109 0.36 -10.50 27.34
N PRO A 110 1.16 -11.58 27.43
CA PRO A 110 0.96 -12.77 26.58
C PRO A 110 -0.38 -13.44 26.89
N LYS A 111 -0.99 -14.07 25.88
CA LYS A 111 -2.24 -14.83 26.02
C LYS A 111 -2.00 -16.27 26.52
N GLY A 112 -3.03 -16.87 27.12
CA GLY A 112 -3.06 -18.30 27.45
C GLY A 112 -2.43 -18.69 28.79
N LYS A 113 -2.10 -17.73 29.66
CA LYS A 113 -1.49 -18.00 30.98
C LYS A 113 -2.49 -18.03 32.15
N GLY A 114 -3.80 -17.95 31.90
CA GLY A 114 -4.81 -17.99 32.96
C GLY A 114 -4.85 -16.71 33.80
N LYS A 115 -4.90 -16.81 35.14
CA LYS A 115 -4.87 -15.63 36.03
C LYS A 115 -3.42 -15.19 36.24
N ILE A 116 -3.11 -13.94 35.90
CA ILE A 116 -1.76 -13.39 36.03
C ILE A 116 -1.79 -12.06 36.77
N CYS A 117 -0.76 -11.84 37.60
CA CYS A 117 -0.48 -10.55 38.19
C CYS A 117 0.33 -9.72 37.19
N ILE A 118 -0.18 -8.54 36.82
CA ILE A 118 0.47 -7.64 35.87
C ILE A 118 0.99 -6.45 36.66
N THR A 119 2.31 -6.28 36.69
CA THR A 119 2.98 -5.11 37.28
C THR A 119 3.16 -4.04 36.20
N CYS A 120 2.65 -2.84 36.44
CA CYS A 120 2.81 -1.74 35.48
C CYS A 120 4.27 -1.22 35.46
N PRO A 121 4.92 -1.09 34.29
CA PRO A 121 6.30 -0.60 34.23
C PRO A 121 6.45 0.88 34.62
N LYS A 122 5.37 1.67 34.59
CA LYS A 122 5.40 3.11 34.88
C LYS A 122 5.14 3.42 36.35
N CYS A 123 4.04 2.91 36.91
CA CYS A 123 3.62 3.22 38.28
C CYS A 123 3.82 2.07 39.26
N LYS A 124 4.36 0.92 38.82
CA LYS A 124 4.58 -0.30 39.60
C LYS A 124 3.33 -0.88 40.28
N THR A 125 2.14 -0.32 40.03
CA THR A 125 0.89 -0.86 40.53
C THR A 125 0.64 -2.24 39.94
N GLU A 126 0.30 -3.18 40.82
CA GLU A 126 -0.01 -4.56 40.49
C GLU A 126 -1.52 -4.74 40.37
N PHE A 127 -1.96 -5.51 39.38
CA PHE A 127 -3.37 -5.83 39.22
C PHE A 127 -3.54 -7.21 38.58
N ILE A 128 -4.58 -7.93 39.00
CA ILE A 128 -4.86 -9.29 38.53
C ILE A 128 -5.86 -9.23 37.39
N LYS A 129 -5.51 -9.80 36.24
CA LYS A 129 -6.42 -10.01 35.10
C LYS A 129 -6.25 -11.42 34.55
N LYS A 130 -7.26 -11.90 33.83
CA LYS A 130 -7.15 -13.11 33.02
C LYS A 130 -6.36 -12.79 31.75
N SER A 131 -5.39 -13.62 31.42
CA SER A 131 -4.55 -13.61 30.23
C SER A 131 -5.31 -14.03 28.99
#